data_AF-A0A926DH48-F1
#
_entry.id   AF-A0A926DH48-F1
#
_cell.length_a   1.000
_cell.length_b   1.000
_cell.length_c   1.000
_cell.angle_alpha   90.00
_cell.angle_beta   90.00
_cell.angle_gamma   90.00
#
_symmetry.space_group_name_H-M   'P 1'
#
loop_
_entity.id
_entity.type
_entity.pdbx_description
1 polymer ?
#
loop_
_entity_poly.entity_id
_entity_poly.type
_entity_poly.pdbx_seq_one_letter_code
_entity_poly.pdbx_strand_id
1 'polypeptide(L)'
;MKEKYYQTNAMYEYIEKNKLPGYTLAKENIWLMVYGDPESIPRLLLVISAVPEERYENMDITPRERGVMELAARFARKTGLEYRVVRYCRDWPLDKVQYMEYPFRHTVIGINALKQLFERNGVKGDPLPEGGETSKELNDRAASAFHIWQRENLGNITASDIDLIAWKDRKPACVYELKRSYIELEEWQPFARDFANFKLIARFAQKIGTDFQIVYNRRTKNPYFDDIRRLKRFAFFPEEERAEYIDTIALGDFFGGA
;
A
#
# COMPACT_ATOMS: atom_id res chain seq x y z
N MET A 1 -26.13 -2.19 -19.14
CA MET A 1 -25.66 -2.58 -17.79
C MET A 1 -24.22 -2.12 -17.65
N LYS A 2 -23.89 -1.26 -16.68
CA LYS A 2 -22.48 -0.95 -16.38
C LYS A 2 -21.84 -2.22 -15.81
N GLU A 3 -20.88 -2.80 -16.51
CA GLU A 3 -20.10 -3.93 -16.02
C GLU A 3 -19.53 -3.57 -14.63
N LYS A 4 -19.92 -4.32 -13.60
CA LYS A 4 -19.29 -4.21 -12.28
C LYS A 4 -17.85 -4.65 -12.44
N TYR A 5 -16.95 -3.68 -12.55
CA TYR A 5 -15.51 -3.91 -12.57
C TYR A 5 -15.12 -4.66 -11.28
N TYR A 6 -14.29 -5.70 -11.40
CA TYR A 6 -13.79 -6.44 -10.24
C TYR A 6 -12.84 -5.53 -9.43
N GLN A 7 -13.34 -4.99 -8.31
CA GLN A 7 -12.66 -3.98 -7.48
C GLN A 7 -11.74 -4.56 -6.41
N THR A 8 -11.75 -5.87 -6.21
CA THR A 8 -11.07 -6.56 -5.12
C THR A 8 -9.83 -7.29 -5.62
N ASN A 9 -9.10 -7.99 -4.74
CA ASN A 9 -8.00 -8.89 -5.07
C ASN A 9 -8.34 -10.29 -4.55
N ALA A 10 -8.27 -11.30 -5.41
CA ALA A 10 -8.66 -12.67 -5.05
C ALA A 10 -7.81 -13.23 -3.90
N MET A 11 -6.56 -12.77 -3.72
CA MET A 11 -5.77 -13.10 -2.53
C MET A 11 -6.42 -12.57 -1.26
N TYR A 12 -6.90 -11.32 -1.27
CA TYR A 12 -7.60 -10.72 -0.12
C TYR A 12 -8.91 -11.46 0.16
N GLU A 13 -9.69 -11.73 -0.89
CA GLU A 13 -10.94 -12.49 -0.78
C GLU A 13 -10.71 -13.89 -0.21
N TYR A 14 -9.66 -14.58 -0.66
CA TYR A 14 -9.31 -15.90 -0.18
C TYR A 14 -8.94 -15.89 1.30
N ILE A 15 -8.10 -14.95 1.74
CA ILE A 15 -7.71 -14.81 3.16
C ILE A 15 -8.95 -14.58 4.04
N GLU A 16 -9.83 -13.66 3.66
CA GLU A 16 -11.01 -13.34 4.45
C GLU A 16 -12.06 -14.43 4.46
N LYS A 17 -12.37 -15.01 3.28
CA LYS A 17 -13.36 -16.08 3.14
C LYS A 17 -12.98 -17.30 3.98
N ASN A 18 -11.69 -17.64 4.00
CA ASN A 18 -11.18 -18.78 4.75
C ASN A 18 -10.73 -18.42 6.18
N LYS A 19 -10.85 -17.14 6.58
CA LYS A 19 -10.42 -16.63 7.89
C LYS A 19 -8.99 -17.04 8.24
N LEU A 20 -8.08 -16.96 7.27
CA LEU A 20 -6.70 -17.40 7.46
C LEU A 20 -6.03 -16.55 8.56
N PRO A 21 -5.52 -17.18 9.64
CA PRO A 21 -4.76 -16.46 10.64
C PRO A 21 -3.40 -16.04 10.05
N GLY A 22 -2.72 -15.10 10.71
CA GLY A 22 -1.35 -14.77 10.34
C GLY A 22 -1.20 -13.86 9.12
N TYR A 23 -2.26 -13.18 8.69
CA TYR A 23 -2.19 -12.18 7.63
C TYR A 23 -2.82 -10.86 8.07
N THR A 24 -2.23 -9.74 7.63
CA THR A 24 -2.83 -8.40 7.81
C THR A 24 -2.94 -7.70 6.46
N LEU A 25 -4.10 -7.06 6.27
CA LEU A 25 -4.53 -6.39 5.05
C LEU A 25 -4.94 -4.96 5.37
N ALA A 26 -4.44 -3.99 4.61
CA ALA A 26 -5.04 -2.67 4.50
C ALA A 26 -5.83 -2.64 3.17
N LYS A 27 -7.17 -2.60 3.24
CA LYS A 27 -8.01 -2.72 2.05
C LYS A 27 -9.23 -1.81 2.09
N GLU A 28 -9.92 -1.72 0.95
CA GLU A 28 -11.10 -0.89 0.72
C GLU A 28 -10.77 0.61 0.81
N ASN A 29 -10.95 1.19 1.99
CA ASN A 29 -10.77 2.61 2.24
C ASN A 29 -9.75 2.88 3.34
N ILE A 30 -8.93 1.88 3.68
CA ILE A 30 -7.78 2.04 4.56
C ILE A 30 -6.52 1.59 3.86
N TRP A 31 -5.49 2.44 3.91
CA TRP A 31 -4.17 2.17 3.35
C TRP A 31 -3.11 2.33 4.42
N LEU A 32 -2.16 1.40 4.46
CA LEU A 32 -0.92 1.55 5.20
C LEU A 32 0.16 1.95 4.20
N MET A 33 0.62 3.19 4.29
CA MET A 33 1.46 3.82 3.28
C MET A 33 2.86 4.06 3.80
N VAL A 34 3.86 3.70 3.02
CA VAL A 34 5.24 4.16 3.20
C VAL A 34 5.53 5.24 2.17
N TYR A 35 6.08 6.35 2.64
CA TYR A 35 6.57 7.44 1.82
C TYR A 35 8.07 7.53 1.93
N GLY A 36 8.73 7.77 0.81
CA GLY A 36 10.16 8.00 0.73
C GLY A 36 10.52 9.24 -0.08
N ASP A 37 11.80 9.53 -0.05
CA ASP A 37 12.43 10.55 -0.90
C ASP A 37 12.59 10.04 -2.36
N PRO A 38 13.15 10.86 -3.28
CA PRO A 38 13.40 10.44 -4.66
C PRO A 38 14.31 9.21 -4.78
N GLU A 39 15.18 8.96 -3.79
CA GLU A 39 16.05 7.79 -3.73
C GLU A 39 15.35 6.54 -3.17
N SER A 40 14.05 6.62 -2.87
CA SER A 40 13.24 5.56 -2.27
C SER A 40 13.74 5.13 -0.88
N ILE A 41 14.28 6.06 -0.09
CA ILE A 41 14.57 5.84 1.34
C ILE A 41 13.29 6.13 2.13
N PRO A 42 12.81 5.19 2.98
CA PRO A 42 11.64 5.44 3.82
C PRO A 42 11.82 6.65 4.74
N ARG A 43 10.85 7.57 4.72
CA ARG A 43 10.84 8.83 5.48
C ARG A 43 9.62 8.97 6.38
N LEU A 44 8.45 8.52 5.95
CA LEU A 44 7.19 8.71 6.66
C LEU A 44 6.29 7.47 6.50
N LEU A 45 5.62 7.08 7.59
CA LEU A 45 4.63 6.01 7.61
C LEU A 45 3.26 6.61 7.90
N LEU A 46 2.27 6.41 7.03
CA LEU A 46 0.91 6.89 7.26
C LEU A 46 -0.09 5.75 7.25
N VAL A 47 -1.12 5.88 8.09
CA VAL A 47 -2.38 5.18 7.88
C VAL A 47 -3.36 6.17 7.29
N ILE A 48 -3.85 5.89 6.09
CA ILE A 48 -4.81 6.73 5.40
C ILE A 48 -6.18 6.06 5.50
N SER A 49 -7.19 6.78 5.97
CA SER A 49 -8.56 6.28 6.08
C SER A 49 -9.55 7.20 5.38
N ALA A 50 -10.26 6.70 4.37
CA ALA A 50 -11.36 7.40 3.72
C ALA A 50 -12.69 6.93 4.30
N VAL A 51 -13.44 7.86 4.90
CA VAL A 51 -14.69 7.53 5.61
C VAL A 51 -15.85 8.35 5.07
N PRO A 52 -17.11 7.86 5.18
CA PRO A 52 -18.27 8.69 4.90
C PRO A 52 -18.40 9.82 5.93
N GLU A 53 -19.16 10.84 5.59
CA GLU A 53 -19.41 12.05 6.40
C GLU A 53 -19.76 11.72 7.86
N GLU A 54 -20.78 10.88 8.07
CA GLU A 54 -21.23 10.47 9.41
C GLU A 54 -20.10 9.93 10.29
N ARG A 55 -19.22 9.10 9.71
CA ARG A 55 -18.08 8.52 10.45
C ARG A 55 -16.95 9.51 10.59
N TYR A 56 -16.79 10.46 9.66
CA TYR A 56 -15.80 11.51 9.76
C TYR A 56 -16.11 12.41 10.97
N GLU A 57 -17.33 12.93 11.07
CA GLU A 57 -17.73 13.85 12.14
C GLU A 57 -17.71 13.21 13.51
N ASN A 58 -18.20 11.98 13.63
CA ASN A 58 -18.28 11.26 14.90
C ASN A 58 -16.98 10.60 15.35
N MET A 59 -15.90 10.70 14.56
CA MET A 59 -14.61 10.07 14.86
C MET A 59 -14.71 8.56 15.12
N ASP A 60 -15.68 7.88 14.51
CA ASP A 60 -15.91 6.46 14.72
C ASP A 60 -14.78 5.61 14.10
N ILE A 61 -13.97 4.93 14.92
CA ILE A 61 -12.84 4.09 14.49
C ILE A 61 -13.26 2.62 14.53
N THR A 62 -13.30 1.97 13.36
CA THR A 62 -13.62 0.55 13.24
C THR A 62 -12.54 -0.35 13.83
N PRO A 63 -12.85 -1.61 14.20
CA PRO A 63 -11.85 -2.58 14.61
C PRO A 63 -10.73 -2.81 13.58
N ARG A 64 -11.06 -2.75 12.28
CA ARG A 64 -10.07 -2.87 11.19
C ARG A 64 -9.11 -1.68 11.18
N GLU A 65 -9.64 -0.46 11.25
CA GLU A 65 -8.83 0.76 11.36
C GLU A 65 -7.91 0.70 12.57
N ARG A 66 -8.45 0.34 13.72
CA ARG A 66 -7.69 0.18 14.95
C ARG A 66 -6.52 -0.79 14.79
N GLY A 67 -6.77 -1.97 14.20
CA GLY A 67 -5.74 -2.98 13.97
C GLY A 67 -4.59 -2.47 13.08
N VAL A 68 -4.92 -1.75 12.00
CA VAL A 68 -3.91 -1.17 11.10
C VAL A 68 -3.17 0.00 11.77
N MET A 69 -3.84 0.83 12.57
CA MET A 69 -3.20 1.90 13.33
C MET A 69 -2.22 1.37 14.38
N GLU A 70 -2.63 0.35 15.14
CA GLU A 70 -1.76 -0.31 16.13
C GLU A 70 -0.56 -0.99 15.49
N LEU A 71 -0.77 -1.60 14.32
CA LEU A 71 0.30 -2.16 13.51
C LEU A 71 1.30 -1.10 13.06
N ALA A 72 0.80 -0.01 12.48
CA ALA A 72 1.63 1.09 11.99
C ALA A 72 2.44 1.74 13.12
N ALA A 73 1.80 1.99 14.27
CA ALA A 73 2.48 2.50 15.45
C ALA A 73 3.60 1.56 15.95
N ARG A 74 3.39 0.24 15.87
CA ARG A 74 4.43 -0.75 16.19
C ARG A 74 5.59 -0.70 15.20
N PHE A 75 5.31 -0.59 13.91
CA PHE A 75 6.36 -0.47 12.90
C PHE A 75 7.14 0.84 13.04
N ALA A 76 6.46 1.97 13.26
CA ALA A 76 7.10 3.26 13.51
C ALA A 76 8.11 3.21 14.66
N ARG A 77 7.74 2.57 15.78
CA ARG A 77 8.68 2.36 16.91
C ARG A 77 9.90 1.52 16.54
N LYS A 78 9.74 0.54 15.65
CA LYS A 78 10.83 -0.34 15.21
C LYS A 78 11.74 0.34 14.19
N THR A 79 11.17 1.12 13.27
CA THR A 79 11.91 1.75 12.17
C THR A 79 12.46 3.13 12.52
N GLY A 80 11.93 3.77 13.56
CA GLY A 80 12.18 5.18 13.88
C GLY A 80 11.48 6.17 12.95
N LEU A 81 10.60 5.70 12.05
CA LEU A 81 9.86 6.58 11.14
C LEU A 81 8.79 7.37 11.90
N GLU A 82 8.57 8.62 11.48
CA GLU A 82 7.39 9.35 11.93
C GLU A 82 6.13 8.62 11.45
N TYR A 83 5.13 8.54 12.33
CA TYR A 83 3.85 7.89 12.06
C TYR A 83 2.66 8.74 12.43
N ARG A 84 1.69 8.81 11.51
CA ARG A 84 0.42 9.51 11.72
C ARG A 84 -0.73 8.80 11.03
N VAL A 85 -1.94 9.10 11.49
CA VAL A 85 -3.17 8.76 10.76
C VAL A 85 -3.64 10.00 10.02
N VAL A 86 -3.96 9.85 8.75
CA VAL A 86 -4.64 10.85 7.92
C VAL A 86 -6.00 10.30 7.55
N ARG A 87 -7.04 10.89 8.12
CA ARG A 87 -8.43 10.51 7.86
C ARG A 87 -9.14 11.62 7.10
N TYR A 88 -9.86 11.28 6.03
CA TYR A 88 -10.59 12.26 5.20
C TYR A 88 -12.00 11.78 4.89
N CYS A 89 -12.91 12.73 4.67
CA CYS A 89 -14.27 12.43 4.23
C CYS A 89 -14.26 12.18 2.72
N ARG A 90 -14.70 11.01 2.28
CA ARG A 90 -14.74 10.67 0.85
C ARG A 90 -15.93 11.28 0.11
N ASP A 91 -16.90 11.81 0.85
CA ASP A 91 -18.12 12.42 0.31
C ASP A 91 -17.93 13.92 0.02
N TRP A 92 -16.76 14.48 0.39
CA TRP A 92 -16.42 15.90 0.24
C TRP A 92 -15.19 16.10 -0.67
N PRO A 93 -15.00 17.30 -1.24
CA PRO A 93 -13.71 17.69 -1.81
C PRO A 93 -12.59 17.57 -0.76
N LEU A 94 -11.39 17.18 -1.20
CA LEU A 94 -10.24 17.03 -0.31
C LEU A 94 -9.57 18.40 -0.02
N ASP A 95 -10.14 19.14 0.92
CA ASP A 95 -9.64 20.45 1.39
C ASP A 95 -8.95 20.37 2.77
N LYS A 96 -9.37 19.39 3.59
CA LYS A 96 -8.88 19.17 4.96
C LYS A 96 -8.87 17.69 5.32
N VAL A 97 -8.10 17.37 6.36
CA VAL A 97 -7.99 16.03 6.92
C VAL A 97 -8.00 16.07 8.44
N GLN A 98 -8.49 15.00 9.05
CA GLN A 98 -8.20 14.69 10.45
C GLN A 98 -6.80 14.07 10.52
N TYR A 99 -5.89 14.77 11.19
CA TYR A 99 -4.53 14.34 11.40
C TYR A 99 -4.38 13.88 12.85
N MET A 100 -4.01 12.61 13.04
CA MET A 100 -4.09 11.95 14.34
C MET A 100 -2.75 11.34 14.77
N GLU A 101 -2.47 11.51 16.05
CA GLU A 101 -1.48 10.77 16.82
C GLU A 101 -2.23 9.69 17.61
N TYR A 102 -2.45 8.55 16.97
CA TYR A 102 -3.21 7.46 17.60
C TYR A 102 -2.46 6.89 18.83
N PRO A 103 -3.15 6.57 19.94
CA PRO A 103 -4.58 6.78 20.23
C PRO A 103 -4.93 8.14 20.87
N PHE A 104 -3.96 9.02 21.07
CA PHE A 104 -4.04 10.06 22.09
C PHE A 104 -4.59 11.41 21.61
N ARG A 105 -4.38 11.80 20.35
CA ARG A 105 -4.75 13.14 19.85
C ARG A 105 -5.20 13.14 18.40
N HIS A 106 -6.09 14.06 18.06
CA HIS A 106 -6.39 14.42 16.67
C HIS A 106 -6.61 15.92 16.54
N THR A 107 -6.37 16.44 15.35
CA THR A 107 -6.70 17.80 14.94
C THR A 107 -7.18 17.78 13.49
N VAL A 108 -7.97 18.78 13.09
CA VAL A 108 -8.27 19.02 11.68
C VAL A 108 -7.22 19.97 11.12
N ILE A 109 -6.62 19.62 9.97
CA ILE A 109 -5.66 20.48 9.26
C ILE A 109 -6.08 20.62 7.80
N GLY A 110 -5.80 21.79 7.22
CA GLY A 110 -5.96 22.01 5.78
C GLY A 110 -4.90 21.26 4.97
N ILE A 111 -5.21 21.00 3.69
CA ILE A 111 -4.35 20.19 2.82
C ILE A 111 -2.96 20.82 2.59
N ASN A 112 -2.85 22.15 2.63
CA ASN A 112 -1.56 22.86 2.56
C ASN A 112 -0.69 22.59 3.80
N ALA A 113 -1.30 22.55 4.99
CA ALA A 113 -0.57 22.18 6.21
C ALA A 113 -0.14 20.71 6.17
N LEU A 114 -0.97 19.84 5.59
CA LEU A 114 -0.57 18.45 5.34
C LEU A 114 0.65 18.38 4.42
N LYS A 115 0.66 19.08 3.27
CA LYS A 115 1.83 19.15 2.39
C LYS A 115 3.10 19.58 3.13
N GLN A 116 3.04 20.62 3.95
CA GLN A 116 4.18 21.08 4.73
C GLN A 116 4.72 20.02 5.70
N LEU A 117 3.86 19.14 6.23
CA LEU A 117 4.29 18.02 7.08
C LEU A 117 5.03 16.94 6.31
N PHE A 118 4.60 16.64 5.08
CA PHE A 118 5.35 15.76 4.17
C PHE A 118 6.74 16.33 3.89
N GLU A 119 6.83 17.61 3.54
CA GLU A 119 8.09 18.28 3.24
C GLU A 119 9.04 18.30 4.45
N ARG A 120 8.54 18.56 5.66
CA ARG A 120 9.32 18.52 6.90
C ARG A 120 9.90 17.15 7.22
N ASN A 121 9.23 16.09 6.78
CA ASN A 121 9.69 14.71 6.91
C ASN A 121 10.65 14.30 5.78
N GLY A 122 11.03 15.20 4.89
CA GLY A 122 11.87 14.88 3.73
C GLY A 122 11.12 14.15 2.61
N VAL A 123 9.79 14.13 2.65
CA VAL A 123 8.95 13.65 1.55
C VAL A 123 8.64 14.84 0.64
N LYS A 124 9.65 15.23 -0.14
CA LYS A 124 9.55 16.30 -1.12
C LYS A 124 10.29 15.88 -2.37
N GLY A 125 9.56 15.75 -3.47
CA GLY A 125 10.16 15.52 -4.77
C GLY A 125 10.42 16.84 -5.48
N ASP A 126 11.26 16.79 -6.51
CA ASP A 126 11.36 17.88 -7.45
C ASP A 126 9.99 18.15 -8.10
N PRO A 127 9.71 19.41 -8.48
CA PRO A 127 8.54 19.72 -9.28
C PRO A 127 8.48 18.80 -10.50
N LEU A 128 7.30 18.27 -10.80
CA LEU A 128 7.11 17.57 -12.06
C LEU A 128 7.39 18.56 -13.21
N PRO A 129 8.02 18.12 -14.31
CA PRO A 129 8.21 18.96 -15.49
C PRO A 129 6.86 19.55 -15.93
N GLU A 130 6.84 20.76 -16.48
CA GLU A 130 5.61 21.30 -17.10
C GLU A 130 5.15 20.33 -18.22
N GLY A 131 3.97 19.74 -18.05
CA GLY A 131 3.44 18.70 -18.95
C GLY A 131 4.02 17.29 -18.73
N GLY A 132 4.80 17.07 -17.68
CA GLY A 132 5.29 15.75 -17.27
C GLY A 132 4.17 14.92 -16.66
N GLU A 133 3.75 13.86 -17.35
CA GLU A 133 2.86 12.86 -16.77
C GLU A 133 3.57 12.15 -15.61
N THR A 134 2.88 11.97 -14.48
CA THR A 134 3.34 10.97 -13.50
C THR A 134 3.36 9.61 -14.21
N SER A 135 4.48 8.89 -14.15
CA SER A 135 4.69 7.59 -14.81
C SER A 135 3.69 6.48 -14.47
N LYS A 136 2.76 6.73 -13.54
CA LYS A 136 1.58 5.90 -13.27
C LYS A 136 0.50 6.19 -14.30
N GLU A 137 0.44 5.35 -15.34
CA GLU A 137 -0.77 5.16 -16.14
C GLU A 137 -1.98 5.02 -15.19
N LEU A 138 -2.96 5.91 -15.35
CA LEU A 138 -4.21 5.87 -14.62
C LEU A 138 -4.92 4.54 -14.89
N ASN A 139 -4.96 3.65 -13.90
CA ASN A 139 -6.21 2.91 -13.68
C ASN A 139 -7.21 3.92 -13.09
N ASP A 140 -7.70 4.80 -13.96
CA ASP A 140 -8.47 6.03 -13.71
C ASP A 140 -9.73 5.81 -12.84
N ARG A 141 -10.15 4.55 -12.68
CA ARG A 141 -11.36 4.15 -11.97
C ARG A 141 -11.15 3.76 -10.51
N ALA A 142 -9.92 3.67 -10.01
CA ALA A 142 -9.63 3.17 -8.66
C ALA A 142 -8.78 4.10 -7.77
N ALA A 143 -8.23 5.19 -8.31
CA ALA A 143 -7.47 6.15 -7.51
C ALA A 143 -8.41 6.94 -6.58
N SER A 144 -8.08 7.00 -5.29
CA SER A 144 -8.84 7.84 -4.34
C SER A 144 -8.45 9.32 -4.45
N ALA A 145 -9.30 10.22 -3.95
CA ALA A 145 -9.01 11.66 -3.91
C ALA A 145 -7.64 11.97 -3.28
N PHE A 146 -7.22 11.19 -2.28
CA PHE A 146 -5.91 11.34 -1.65
C PHE A 146 -4.76 10.96 -2.58
N HIS A 147 -4.89 9.87 -3.36
CA HIS A 147 -3.87 9.46 -4.33
C HIS A 147 -3.72 10.47 -5.48
N ILE A 148 -4.81 11.11 -5.88
CA ILE A 148 -4.79 12.19 -6.87
C ILE A 148 -4.05 13.38 -6.30
N TRP A 149 -4.47 13.87 -5.12
CA TRP A 149 -3.82 14.99 -4.45
C TRP A 149 -2.31 14.76 -4.25
N GLN A 150 -1.91 13.57 -3.80
CA GLN A 150 -0.52 13.21 -3.58
C GLN A 150 0.35 13.43 -4.83
N ARG A 151 -0.14 12.95 -5.98
CA ARG A 151 0.57 13.06 -7.27
C ARG A 151 0.71 14.51 -7.72
N GLU A 152 -0.33 15.30 -7.52
CA GLU A 152 -0.37 16.71 -7.94
C GLU A 152 0.46 17.62 -7.03
N ASN A 153 0.68 17.24 -5.75
CA ASN A 153 1.17 18.18 -4.74
C ASN A 153 2.54 17.86 -4.15
N LEU A 154 2.99 16.60 -4.18
CA LEU A 154 4.24 16.21 -3.50
C LEU A 154 5.47 16.10 -4.43
N GLY A 155 5.29 16.29 -5.73
CA GLY A 155 6.36 16.20 -6.72
C GLY A 155 6.80 14.76 -6.99
N ASN A 156 8.02 14.60 -7.51
CA ASN A 156 8.61 13.29 -7.80
C ASN A 156 9.06 12.55 -6.51
N ILE A 157 8.11 12.04 -5.74
CA ILE A 157 8.35 11.23 -4.53
C ILE A 157 8.12 9.74 -4.81
N THR A 158 8.69 8.88 -3.97
CA THR A 158 8.29 7.47 -3.92
C THR A 158 7.23 7.26 -2.84
N ALA A 159 6.11 6.64 -3.18
CA ALA A 159 5.05 6.30 -2.22
C ALA A 159 4.40 4.97 -2.59
N SER A 160 4.30 4.07 -1.61
CA SER A 160 3.76 2.72 -1.81
C SER A 160 2.85 2.29 -0.67
N ASP A 161 1.74 1.67 -1.05
CA ASP A 161 0.84 0.93 -0.17
C ASP A 161 1.52 -0.37 0.28
N ILE A 162 1.25 -0.80 1.51
CA ILE A 162 1.61 -2.15 1.98
C ILE A 162 0.38 -3.04 1.77
N ASP A 163 0.45 -3.89 0.75
CA ASP A 163 -0.63 -4.78 0.33
C ASP A 163 -0.94 -5.87 1.38
N LEU A 164 0.06 -6.69 1.70
CA LEU A 164 -0.11 -7.87 2.54
C LEU A 164 1.10 -8.09 3.44
N ILE A 165 0.85 -8.37 4.72
CA ILE A 165 1.89 -8.78 5.66
C ILE A 165 1.54 -10.17 6.18
N ALA A 166 2.48 -11.11 6.05
CA ALA A 166 2.42 -12.40 6.70
C ALA A 166 3.09 -12.37 8.07
N TRP A 167 2.57 -13.16 8.99
CA TRP A 167 3.01 -13.24 10.38
C TRP A 167 3.33 -14.68 10.74
N LYS A 168 4.42 -14.84 11.48
CA LYS A 168 4.80 -16.10 12.13
C LYS A 168 5.24 -15.81 13.55
N ASP A 169 4.71 -16.53 14.53
CA ASP A 169 5.04 -16.36 15.94
C ASP A 169 4.97 -14.89 16.42
N ARG A 170 3.94 -14.16 15.97
CA ARG A 170 3.69 -12.72 16.23
C ARG A 170 4.76 -11.76 15.69
N LYS A 171 5.66 -12.23 14.82
CA LYS A 171 6.65 -11.43 14.10
C LYS A 171 6.26 -11.33 12.62
N PRO A 172 6.55 -10.20 11.95
CA PRO A 172 6.38 -10.14 10.50
C PRO A 172 7.33 -11.16 9.87
N ALA A 173 6.79 -12.03 9.03
CA ALA A 173 7.54 -13.06 8.31
C ALA A 173 7.90 -12.58 6.90
N CYS A 174 6.98 -11.91 6.22
CA CYS A 174 7.21 -11.29 4.91
C CYS A 174 6.23 -10.15 4.68
N VAL A 175 6.68 -9.11 3.99
CA VAL A 175 5.82 -8.13 3.31
C VAL A 175 5.68 -8.58 1.85
N TYR A 176 4.44 -8.65 1.36
CA TYR A 176 4.14 -9.02 -0.01
C TYR A 176 3.55 -7.82 -0.76
N GLU A 177 4.12 -7.50 -1.92
CA GLU A 177 3.48 -6.69 -2.97
C GLU A 177 2.70 -7.64 -3.87
N LEU A 178 1.41 -7.36 -4.10
CA LEU A 178 0.55 -8.19 -4.94
C LEU A 178 0.38 -7.59 -6.33
N LYS A 179 0.89 -8.29 -7.34
CA LYS A 179 0.76 -7.91 -8.75
C LYS A 179 -0.17 -8.86 -9.50
N ARG A 180 -0.84 -8.31 -10.50
CA ARG A 180 -1.71 -9.06 -11.41
C ARG A 180 -1.80 -8.38 -12.76
N SER A 181 -1.86 -9.17 -13.82
CA SER A 181 -1.97 -8.68 -15.19
C SER A 181 -2.55 -9.78 -16.08
N TYR A 182 -2.73 -9.47 -17.36
CA TYR A 182 -3.22 -10.44 -18.35
C TYR A 182 -2.10 -11.30 -18.98
N ILE A 183 -0.83 -11.04 -18.61
CA ILE A 183 0.34 -11.79 -19.09
C ILE A 183 0.27 -13.22 -18.53
N GLU A 184 0.76 -14.21 -19.28
CA GLU A 184 0.81 -15.58 -18.77
C GLU A 184 1.72 -15.68 -17.54
N LEU A 185 1.40 -16.60 -16.62
CA LEU A 185 2.11 -16.75 -15.34
C LEU A 185 3.61 -16.98 -15.57
N GLU A 186 3.93 -17.86 -16.51
CA GLU A 186 5.29 -18.24 -16.87
C GLU A 186 6.09 -17.08 -17.48
N GLU A 187 5.43 -16.17 -18.20
CA GLU A 187 6.05 -15.06 -18.93
C GLU A 187 6.22 -13.79 -18.09
N TRP A 188 5.34 -13.58 -17.10
CA TRP A 188 5.35 -12.33 -16.35
C TRP A 188 6.64 -12.13 -15.54
N GLN A 189 7.15 -10.90 -15.58
CA GLN A 189 8.30 -10.43 -14.81
C GLN A 189 7.94 -9.08 -14.15
N PRO A 190 8.49 -8.77 -12.97
CA PRO A 190 8.33 -7.45 -12.35
C PRO A 190 8.77 -6.32 -13.29
N PHE A 191 7.90 -5.31 -13.46
CA PHE A 191 8.17 -4.21 -14.38
C PHE A 191 9.16 -3.21 -13.77
N ALA A 192 10.19 -2.81 -14.52
CA ALA A 192 11.19 -1.85 -14.08
C ALA A 192 10.59 -0.51 -13.60
N ARG A 193 9.48 -0.07 -14.20
CA ARG A 193 8.75 1.14 -13.78
C ARG A 193 8.25 1.11 -12.33
N ASP A 194 8.07 -0.08 -11.76
CA ASP A 194 7.63 -0.27 -10.37
C ASP A 194 8.83 -0.40 -9.39
N PHE A 195 10.08 -0.39 -9.87
CA PHE A 195 11.24 -0.70 -9.03
C PHE A 195 11.47 0.33 -7.92
N ALA A 196 11.18 1.61 -8.15
CA ALA A 196 11.21 2.60 -7.08
C ALA A 196 10.24 2.23 -5.93
N ASN A 197 9.02 1.82 -6.28
CA ASN A 197 8.03 1.36 -5.30
C ASN A 197 8.49 0.10 -4.57
N PHE A 198 9.05 -0.88 -5.28
CA PHE A 198 9.61 -2.11 -4.68
C PHE A 198 10.79 -1.82 -3.76
N LYS A 199 11.69 -0.92 -4.17
CA LYS A 199 12.84 -0.47 -3.39
C LYS A 199 12.42 0.18 -2.09
N LEU A 200 11.38 1.02 -2.13
CA LEU A 200 10.82 1.66 -0.94
C LEU A 200 10.28 0.62 0.06
N ILE A 201 9.45 -0.32 -0.41
CA ILE A 201 8.87 -1.35 0.46
C ILE A 201 9.95 -2.31 0.96
N ALA A 202 10.91 -2.73 0.12
CA ALA A 202 11.99 -3.62 0.50
C ALA A 202 12.86 -3.02 1.61
N ARG A 203 13.23 -1.73 1.50
CA ARG A 203 13.97 -1.01 2.56
C ARG A 203 13.14 -0.84 3.81
N PHE A 204 11.83 -0.62 3.69
CA PHE A 204 10.93 -0.62 4.84
C PHE A 204 10.88 -2.01 5.53
N ALA A 205 10.74 -3.09 4.76
CA ALA A 205 10.73 -4.47 5.24
C ALA A 205 12.03 -4.80 6.00
N GLN A 206 13.19 -4.41 5.44
CA GLN A 206 14.48 -4.53 6.12
C GLN A 206 14.50 -3.78 7.47
N LYS A 207 13.99 -2.54 7.52
CA LYS A 207 13.89 -1.77 8.78
C LYS A 207 12.98 -2.43 9.82
N ILE A 208 11.92 -3.12 9.40
CA ILE A 208 11.08 -3.92 10.32
C ILE A 208 11.58 -5.36 10.48
N GLY A 209 12.77 -5.70 9.97
CA GLY A 209 13.45 -6.98 10.14
C GLY A 209 12.70 -8.17 9.55
N THR A 210 12.21 -8.03 8.31
CA THR A 210 11.48 -9.06 7.57
C THR A 210 11.84 -9.00 6.09
N ASP A 211 11.49 -10.06 5.34
CA ASP A 211 11.68 -10.09 3.89
C ASP A 211 10.61 -9.32 3.12
N PHE A 212 10.93 -8.96 1.88
CA PHE A 212 9.99 -8.42 0.91
C PHE A 212 9.95 -9.33 -0.32
N GLN A 213 8.75 -9.68 -0.77
CA GLN A 213 8.55 -10.47 -1.98
C GLN A 213 7.44 -9.88 -2.85
N ILE A 214 7.63 -10.00 -4.16
CA ILE A 214 6.60 -9.67 -5.14
C ILE A 214 5.87 -10.96 -5.48
N VAL A 215 4.55 -10.96 -5.34
CA VAL A 215 3.70 -12.11 -5.62
C VAL A 215 2.80 -11.78 -6.79
N TYR A 216 2.84 -12.62 -7.81
CA TYR A 216 2.08 -12.44 -9.04
C TYR A 216 1.07 -13.55 -9.26
N ASN A 217 -0.14 -13.17 -9.64
CA ASN A 217 -1.16 -14.06 -10.16
C ASN A 217 -1.71 -13.54 -11.49
N ARG A 218 -2.14 -14.45 -12.37
CA ARG A 218 -2.75 -14.06 -13.65
C ARG A 218 -4.17 -13.55 -13.42
N ARG A 219 -4.58 -12.58 -14.24
CA ARG A 219 -5.97 -12.12 -14.37
C ARG A 219 -6.49 -12.46 -15.75
N THR A 220 -7.77 -12.82 -15.84
CA THR A 220 -8.50 -13.04 -17.10
C THR A 220 -9.68 -12.07 -17.21
N LYS A 221 -10.07 -11.68 -18.44
CA LYS A 221 -11.18 -10.73 -18.68
C LYS A 221 -12.54 -11.40 -18.87
N ASN A 222 -12.59 -12.60 -19.44
CA ASN A 222 -13.85 -13.26 -19.83
C ASN A 222 -13.89 -14.73 -19.36
N PRO A 223 -14.55 -15.05 -18.24
CA PRO A 223 -15.08 -14.11 -17.24
C PRO A 223 -13.95 -13.33 -16.56
N TYR A 224 -14.28 -12.20 -15.92
CA TYR A 224 -13.32 -11.51 -15.07
C TYR A 224 -13.01 -12.39 -13.85
N PHE A 225 -11.78 -12.90 -13.77
CA PHE A 225 -11.32 -13.64 -12.60
C PHE A 225 -9.81 -13.51 -12.42
N ASP A 226 -9.38 -13.46 -11.17
CA ASP A 226 -7.98 -13.56 -10.77
C ASP A 226 -7.67 -15.05 -10.53
N ASP A 227 -6.81 -15.65 -11.36
CA ASP A 227 -6.36 -17.03 -11.19
C ASP A 227 -5.26 -17.11 -10.14
N ILE A 228 -5.65 -17.39 -8.91
CA ILE A 228 -4.74 -17.52 -7.77
C ILE A 228 -4.30 -18.96 -7.52
N ARG A 229 -4.67 -19.94 -8.35
CA ARG A 229 -4.34 -21.36 -8.10
C ARG A 229 -2.84 -21.61 -7.99
N ARG A 230 -2.06 -20.86 -8.76
CA ARG A 230 -0.60 -20.81 -8.73
C ARG A 230 -0.15 -19.36 -8.64
N LEU A 231 0.90 -19.14 -7.86
CA LEU A 231 1.47 -17.81 -7.60
C LEU A 231 2.94 -17.83 -7.98
N LYS A 232 3.37 -16.83 -8.73
CA LYS A 232 4.78 -16.65 -9.06
C LYS A 232 5.40 -15.68 -8.07
N ARG A 233 6.54 -16.05 -7.46
CA ARG A 233 7.19 -15.24 -6.43
C ARG A 233 8.55 -14.75 -6.88
N PHE A 234 8.87 -13.53 -6.48
CA PHE A 234 10.16 -12.90 -6.70
C PHE A 234 10.71 -12.31 -5.42
N ALA A 235 12.00 -12.47 -5.21
CA ALA A 235 12.78 -11.64 -4.31
C ALA A 235 13.10 -10.32 -5.02
N PHE A 236 13.32 -9.26 -4.25
CA PHE A 236 13.77 -7.98 -4.79
C PHE A 236 14.96 -7.45 -3.99
N PHE A 237 16.03 -7.11 -4.70
CA PHE A 237 17.27 -6.60 -4.13
C PHE A 237 17.35 -5.10 -4.37
N PRO A 238 17.07 -4.26 -3.35
CA PRO A 238 16.84 -2.83 -3.54
C PRO A 238 18.06 -2.05 -4.03
N GLU A 239 19.28 -2.48 -3.68
CA GLU A 239 20.51 -1.79 -4.07
C GLU A 239 20.97 -2.16 -5.49
N GLU A 240 20.56 -3.33 -5.98
CA GLU A 240 20.83 -3.80 -7.36
C GLU A 240 19.70 -3.44 -8.32
N GLU A 241 18.55 -2.97 -7.79
CA GLU A 241 17.30 -2.78 -8.53
C GLU A 241 16.94 -4.01 -9.37
N ARG A 242 17.06 -5.18 -8.74
CA ARG A 242 16.92 -6.48 -9.40
C ARG A 242 15.84 -7.30 -8.74
N ALA A 243 14.93 -7.83 -9.55
CA ALA A 243 14.03 -8.89 -9.14
C ALA A 243 14.59 -10.25 -9.53
N GLU A 244 14.48 -11.23 -8.65
CA GLU A 244 14.92 -12.60 -8.90
C GLU A 244 13.77 -13.57 -8.67
N TYR A 245 13.54 -14.45 -9.64
CA TYR A 245 12.52 -15.48 -9.55
C TYR A 245 12.86 -16.47 -8.41
N ILE A 246 11.92 -16.69 -7.51
CA ILE A 246 12.05 -17.68 -6.43
C ILE A 246 11.45 -19.00 -6.92
N ASP A 247 10.13 -19.02 -7.12
CA ASP A 247 9.38 -20.20 -7.51
C ASP A 247 7.99 -19.85 -8.07
N THR A 248 7.30 -20.89 -8.54
CA THR A 248 5.87 -20.86 -8.82
C THR A 248 5.21 -21.90 -7.95
N ILE A 249 4.41 -21.45 -6.98
CA ILE A 249 3.89 -22.25 -5.89
C ILE A 249 2.36 -22.37 -5.98
N ALA A 250 1.79 -23.49 -5.51
CA ALA A 250 0.34 -23.62 -5.40
C ALA A 250 -0.20 -22.72 -4.27
N LEU A 251 -1.44 -22.26 -4.40
CA LEU A 251 -2.08 -21.39 -3.40
C LEU A 251 -2.07 -21.98 -1.99
N GLY A 252 -2.35 -23.29 -1.89
CA GLY A 252 -2.37 -24.00 -0.62
C GLY A 252 -1.01 -23.97 0.09
N ASP A 253 0.07 -24.17 -0.64
CA ASP A 253 1.43 -24.17 -0.08
C ASP A 253 1.89 -22.75 0.28
N PHE A 254 1.48 -21.73 -0.49
CA PHE A 254 1.75 -20.33 -0.16
C PHE A 254 1.19 -19.93 1.21
N PHE A 255 -0.02 -20.40 1.53
CA PHE A 255 -0.67 -20.13 2.81
C PHE A 255 -0.35 -21.16 3.90
N GLY A 256 0.10 -22.36 3.53
CA GLY A 256 0.43 -23.45 4.46
C GLY A 256 1.82 -23.34 5.10
N GLY A 257 2.68 -22.45 4.62
CA GLY A 257 4.03 -22.22 5.15
C GLY A 257 4.12 -21.19 6.29
N ALA A 258 3.01 -20.54 6.66
CA ALA A 258 2.94 -19.51 7.70
C ALA A 258 2.71 -20.08 9.11
#